data_AF-A0A359AXH9-F1
#
_entry.id   AF-A0A359AXH9-F1
#
_cell.length_a   1.000
_cell.length_b   1.000
_cell.length_c   1.000
_cell.angle_alpha   90.00
_cell.angle_beta   90.00
_cell.angle_gamma   90.00
#
_symmetry.space_group_name_H-M   'P 1'
#
loop_
_entity.id
_entity.type
_entity.pdbx_description
1 polymer ?
#
loop_
_entity_poly.entity_id
_entity_poly.type
_entity_poly.pdbx_seq_one_letter_code
_entity_poly.pdbx_strand_id
1 'polypeptide(L)'
;LYVAPESLTKLENIEFLRNVKISFYAVDEAHCISEWGHDFRPEYRRIRPIIKEIGLRPVIALTATATPKVQHDIQKTLGMLDAEVFKSSFNR
;
A
#
# COMPACT_ATOMS: atom_id res chain seq x y z
N LEU A 1 -3.88 -13.83 1.40
CA LEU A 1 -4.41 -13.37 2.70
C LEU A 1 -4.83 -11.92 2.52
N TYR A 2 -6.08 -11.58 2.84
CA TYR A 2 -6.55 -10.20 2.87
C TYR A 2 -6.57 -9.72 4.32
N VAL A 3 -6.09 -8.50 4.56
CA VAL A 3 -5.96 -7.91 5.90
C VAL A 3 -6.32 -6.43 5.81
N ALA A 4 -7.19 -5.96 6.70
CA ALA A 4 -7.47 -4.53 6.82
C ALA A 4 -6.25 -3.80 7.43
N PRO A 5 -5.94 -2.56 7.03
CA PRO A 5 -4.79 -1.79 7.54
C PRO A 5 -4.77 -1.68 9.07
N GLU A 6 -5.93 -1.50 9.69
CA GLU A 6 -6.12 -1.43 11.15
C GLU A 6 -5.67 -2.74 11.81
N SER A 7 -6.03 -3.87 11.21
CA SER A 7 -5.67 -5.21 11.71
C SER A 7 -4.18 -5.50 11.52
N LEU A 8 -3.59 -5.04 10.42
CA LEU A 8 -2.16 -5.23 10.13
C LEU A 8 -1.26 -4.57 11.20
N THR A 9 -1.76 -3.54 11.88
CA THR A 9 -1.01 -2.80 12.91
C THR A 9 -0.88 -3.53 14.25
N LYS A 10 -1.62 -4.63 14.45
CA LYS A 10 -1.55 -5.41 15.69
C LYS A 10 -0.27 -6.24 15.74
N LEU A 11 0.44 -6.19 16.87
CA LEU A 11 1.69 -6.93 17.08
C LEU A 11 1.55 -8.44 16.82
N GLU A 12 0.45 -9.04 17.27
CA GLU A 12 0.13 -10.45 17.04
C GLU A 12 0.14 -10.83 15.55
N ASN A 13 -0.36 -9.94 14.69
CA ASN A 13 -0.39 -10.16 13.25
C ASN A 13 0.98 -9.97 12.63
N ILE A 14 1.76 -9.00 13.11
CA ILE A 14 3.14 -8.78 12.65
C ILE A 14 3.99 -10.00 12.96
N GLU A 15 3.92 -10.53 14.20
CA GLU A 15 4.65 -11.72 14.63
C GLU A 15 4.23 -12.97 13.87
N PHE A 16 2.92 -13.16 13.65
CA PHE A 16 2.42 -14.24 12.81
C PHE A 16 2.99 -14.15 11.39
N LEU A 17 2.91 -12.97 10.76
CA LEU A 17 3.31 -12.77 9.37
C LEU A 17 4.84 -12.87 9.16
N ARG A 18 5.66 -12.57 10.18
CA ARG A 18 7.12 -12.80 10.13
C ARG A 18 7.48 -14.28 9.90
N ASN A 19 6.64 -15.20 10.38
CA ASN A 19 6.84 -16.63 10.24
C ASN A 19 6.25 -17.21 8.95
N VAL A 20 5.61 -16.39 8.12
CA VAL A 20 5.00 -16.79 6.85
C VAL A 20 5.93 -16.44 5.70
N LYS A 21 6.11 -17.38 4.75
CA LYS A 21 6.84 -17.11 3.51
C LYS A 21 6.01 -16.23 2.58
N ILE A 22 6.20 -14.92 2.66
CA ILE A 22 5.50 -13.93 1.84
C ILE A 22 6.25 -13.73 0.51
N SER A 23 5.50 -13.80 -0.60
CA SER A 23 6.05 -13.57 -1.95
C SER A 23 6.05 -12.09 -2.32
N PHE A 24 4.97 -11.37 -2.04
CA PHE A 24 4.82 -9.93 -2.28
C PHE A 24 3.68 -9.33 -1.45
N TYR A 25 3.57 -8.01 -1.44
CA TYR A 25 2.48 -7.25 -0.81
C TYR A 25 1.66 -6.52 -1.87
N ALA A 26 0.34 -6.61 -1.79
CA ALA A 26 -0.58 -5.81 -2.58
C ALA A 26 -1.28 -4.79 -1.68
N VAL A 27 -1.22 -3.51 -2.06
CA VAL A 27 -1.99 -2.43 -1.45
C VAL A 27 -3.09 -2.05 -2.42
N ASP A 28 -4.29 -2.54 -2.14
CA ASP A 28 -5.49 -2.17 -2.88
C ASP A 28 -6.04 -0.83 -2.41
N GLU A 29 -6.85 -0.15 -3.22
CA GLU A 29 -7.37 1.20 -2.97
C GLU A 29 -6.29 2.19 -2.48
N ALA A 30 -5.12 2.14 -3.11
CA ALA A 30 -3.95 2.90 -2.66
C ALA A 30 -4.17 4.42 -2.60
N HIS A 31 -5.20 4.95 -3.28
CA HIS A 31 -5.58 6.35 -3.19
C HIS A 31 -5.90 6.81 -1.75
N CYS A 32 -6.30 5.89 -0.84
CA CYS A 32 -6.54 6.19 0.57
C CYS A 32 -5.30 6.71 1.32
N ILE A 33 -4.09 6.53 0.78
CA ILE A 33 -2.84 7.05 1.36
C ILE A 33 -2.78 8.58 1.37
N SER A 34 -3.35 9.22 0.33
CA SER A 34 -3.22 10.65 0.10
C SER A 34 -4.40 11.41 0.69
N GLU A 35 -4.11 12.51 1.40
CA GLU A 35 -5.12 13.46 1.88
C GLU A 35 -5.84 14.18 0.72
N TRP A 36 -5.26 14.13 -0.48
CA TRP A 36 -5.85 14.66 -1.70
C TRP A 36 -6.67 13.61 -2.46
N GLY A 37 -6.77 12.39 -1.91
CA GLY A 37 -7.65 11.33 -2.38
C GLY A 37 -9.09 11.52 -1.86
N HIS A 38 -10.03 10.75 -2.42
CA HIS A 38 -11.45 10.87 -2.10
C HIS A 38 -11.89 10.08 -0.85
N ASP A 39 -11.00 9.27 -0.25
CA ASP A 39 -11.24 8.51 0.98
C ASP A 39 -9.94 8.35 1.78
N PHE A 40 -9.38 9.46 2.26
CA PHE A 40 -8.12 9.43 3.01
C PHE A 40 -8.24 8.63 4.32
N ARG A 41 -7.30 7.70 4.54
CA ARG A 41 -7.20 6.87 5.76
C ARG A 41 -5.77 6.90 6.31
N PRO A 42 -5.53 7.46 7.50
CA PRO A 42 -4.19 7.60 8.06
C PRO A 42 -3.48 6.25 8.27
N GLU A 43 -4.22 5.17 8.47
CA GLU A 43 -3.70 3.81 8.67
C GLU A 43 -2.92 3.30 7.46
N TYR A 44 -3.30 3.71 6.24
CA TYR A 44 -2.60 3.34 5.02
C TYR A 44 -1.15 3.85 4.99
N ARG A 45 -0.86 4.97 5.65
CA ARG A 45 0.52 5.48 5.75
C ARG A 45 1.42 4.60 6.61
N ARG A 46 0.83 3.78 7.50
CA ARG A 46 1.57 2.85 8.35
C ARG A 46 1.91 1.53 7.66
N ILE A 47 1.36 1.27 6.46
CA ILE A 47 1.64 0.05 5.71
C ILE A 47 3.15 -0.13 5.53
N ARG A 48 3.85 0.85 4.94
CA ARG A 48 5.29 0.73 4.64
C ARG A 48 6.16 0.41 5.86
N PRO A 49 6.02 1.10 7.02
CA PRO A 49 6.68 0.68 8.26
C PRO A 49 6.39 -0.77 8.65
N ILE A 50 5.12 -1.20 8.62
CA ILE A 50 4.73 -2.54 9.06
C ILE A 50 5.29 -3.63 8.14
N ILE A 51 5.23 -3.46 6.81
CA ILE A 51 5.84 -4.44 5.90
C ILE A 51 7.37 -4.48 6.01
N LYS A 52 8.03 -3.40 6.46
CA LYS A 52 9.46 -3.46 6.82
C LYS A 52 9.70 -4.35 8.06
N GLU A 53 8.80 -4.29 9.05
CA GLU A 53 8.88 -5.11 10.25
C GLU A 53 8.57 -6.59 10.00
N ILE A 54 7.66 -6.89 9.07
CA ILE A 54 7.34 -8.26 8.66
C ILE A 54 8.46 -8.84 7.80
N GLY A 55 8.93 -8.08 6.81
CA GLY A 55 10.04 -8.46 5.93
C GLY A 55 9.93 -7.78 4.56
N LEU A 56 11.04 -7.23 4.06
CA LEU A 56 11.06 -6.56 2.77
C LEU A 56 10.80 -7.54 1.61
N ARG A 57 9.73 -7.29 0.85
CA ARG A 57 9.33 -8.01 -0.36
C ARG A 57 8.80 -7.02 -1.41
N PRO A 58 8.64 -7.43 -2.69
CA PRO A 58 8.02 -6.60 -3.71
C PRO A 58 6.65 -6.08 -3.26
N VAL A 59 6.32 -4.85 -3.67
CA VAL A 59 5.06 -4.18 -3.34
C VAL A 59 4.40 -3.76 -4.65
N ILE A 60 3.11 -4.06 -4.79
CA ILE A 60 2.25 -3.52 -5.84
C ILE A 60 1.17 -2.65 -5.18
N ALA A 61 0.89 -1.49 -5.77
CA ALA A 61 -0.18 -0.60 -5.35
C ALA A 61 -1.20 -0.46 -6.48
N LEU A 62 -2.47 -0.65 -6.17
CA LEU A 62 -3.56 -0.62 -7.14
C LEU A 62 -4.60 0.41 -6.70
N THR A 63 -5.16 1.13 -7.66
CA THR A 63 -6.31 2.03 -7.44
C THR A 63 -6.98 2.32 -8.77
N ALA A 64 -8.31 2.45 -8.75
CA ALA A 64 -9.06 2.85 -9.93
C ALA A 64 -8.89 4.34 -10.26
N THR A 65 -8.65 5.19 -9.26
CA THR A 65 -8.51 6.64 -9.45
C THR A 65 -7.27 7.17 -8.74
N ALA A 66 -6.46 7.96 -9.44
CA ALA A 66 -5.33 8.69 -8.87
C ALA A 66 -4.99 9.89 -9.77
N THR A 67 -5.07 11.09 -9.21
CA THR A 67 -4.46 12.26 -9.84
C THR A 67 -2.94 12.14 -9.81
N PRO A 68 -2.17 12.89 -10.62
CA PRO A 68 -0.70 12.87 -10.54
C PRO A 68 -0.16 13.14 -9.13
N LYS A 69 -0.83 13.99 -8.36
CA LYS A 69 -0.48 14.29 -6.96
C LYS A 69 -0.73 13.09 -6.05
N VAL A 70 -1.90 12.46 -6.15
CA VAL A 70 -2.23 11.24 -5.38
C VAL A 70 -1.27 10.10 -5.73
N GLN A 71 -0.96 9.90 -7.01
CA GLN A 71 0.02 8.90 -7.45
C GLN A 71 1.39 9.16 -6.81
N HIS A 72 1.87 10.39 -6.83
CA HIS A 72 3.15 10.74 -6.21
C HIS A 72 3.14 10.48 -4.69
N ASP A 73 2.06 10.81 -4.00
CA ASP A 73 1.91 10.54 -2.55
C ASP A 73 1.92 9.04 -2.23
N ILE A 74 1.26 8.22 -3.07
CA ILE A 74 1.31 6.75 -2.97
C ILE A 74 2.75 6.27 -3.10
N GLN A 75 3.43 6.69 -4.18
CA GLN A 75 4.80 6.24 -4.46
C GLN A 75 5.77 6.66 -3.36
N LYS A 76 5.65 7.88 -2.87
CA LYS A 76 6.48 8.40 -1.78
C LYS A 76 6.24 7.63 -0.47
N THR A 77 4.98 7.47 -0.07
CA THR A 77 4.61 6.81 1.19
C THR A 77 5.02 5.34 1.21
N LEU A 78 4.81 4.62 0.10
CA LEU A 78 5.19 3.21 -0.01
C LEU A 78 6.68 3.00 -0.31
N GLY A 79 7.44 4.07 -0.54
CA GLY A 79 8.87 4.01 -0.86
C GLY A 79 9.14 3.31 -2.20
N MET A 80 8.37 3.70 -3.22
CA MET A 80 8.37 3.13 -4.57
C MET A 80 8.40 4.23 -5.65
N LEU A 81 9.17 5.31 -5.40
CA LEU A 81 9.36 6.41 -6.35
C LEU A 81 9.91 5.93 -7.69
N ASP A 82 10.76 4.90 -7.69
CA ASP A 82 11.38 4.31 -8.88
C ASP A 82 10.58 3.13 -9.48
N ALA A 83 9.36 2.89 -9.02
CA ALA A 83 8.55 1.79 -9.52
C ALA A 83 7.97 2.06 -10.91
N GLU A 84 7.80 1.00 -11.69
CA GLU A 84 7.07 1.04 -12.96
C GLU A 84 5.60 1.43 -12.72
N VAL A 85 5.11 2.38 -13.51
CA VAL A 85 3.74 2.88 -13.41
C VAL A 85 2.95 2.44 -14.63
N PHE A 86 1.97 1.57 -14.40
CA PHE A 86 1.05 1.10 -15.43
C PHE A 86 -0.26 1.88 -15.34
N LYS A 87 -0.69 2.49 -16.45
CA LYS A 87 -1.96 3.22 -16.55
C LYS A 87 -2.76 2.64 -17.71
N SER A 88 -3.92 2.09 -17.41
CA SER A 88 -4.89 1.74 -18.45
C SER A 88 -5.72 2.96 -18.83
N SER A 89 -6.27 2.95 -20.05
CA SER A 89 -7.20 3.99 -20.48
C SER A 89 -8.46 3.97 -19.63
N PHE A 90 -8.96 5.16 -19.30
CA PHE A 90 -10.23 5.38 -18.62
C PHE A 90 -11.42 5.39 -19.59
N ASN A 91 -11.18 5.18 -20.89
CA ASN A 91 -12.23 5.09 -21.88
C ASN A 91 -13.11 3.86 -21.59
N ARG A 92 -14.39 4.14 -21.35
CA ARG A 92 -15.41 3.16 -21.02
C ARG A 92 -16.44 3.08 -22.15
#